data_AF-A0A659UU07-F1
#
_entry.id   AF-A0A659UU07-F1
#
_cell.length_a   1.000
_cell.length_b   1.000
_cell.length_c   1.000
_cell.angle_alpha   90.00
_cell.angle_beta   90.00
_cell.angle_gamma   90.00
#
_symmetry.space_group_name_H-M   'P 1'
#
loop_
_entity.id
_entity.type
_entity.pdbx_description
1 polymer ?
#
loop_
_entity_poly.entity_id
_entity_poly.type
_entity_poly.pdbx_seq_one_letter_code
_entity_poly.pdbx_strand_id
1 'polypeptide(L)'
;MELPNQRRQRGGGVMAEIDAASILFPNDVPSKPPQAPDWYQAQRSAAEQRLSGTHDKPDAAAAAMFPSERKADANPPAGEKTDVAAALFKDDAARKDVDFERVVGGELDQVTLDAMKDGDSERASALKAATAALSEDFRSAGTDPASIQEAFQIVRQSADSLSPPTREQIEEGFATSMAELTASGVTEADFGVARQFIRDLETVSPGVVASLERHGAGNDPRLVRAAIKEAKRRGYR
;
A
#
# COMPACT_ATOMS: atom_id res chain seq x y z
N MET A 1 53.40 47.78 18.86
CA MET A 1 53.95 46.74 17.98
C MET A 1 52.85 45.74 17.69
N GLU A 2 52.55 45.62 16.41
CA GLU A 2 51.90 44.53 15.67
C GLU A 2 50.47 44.05 15.94
N LEU A 3 49.83 43.80 14.79
CA LEU A 3 48.43 43.48 14.43
C LEU A 3 48.28 41.94 14.21
N PRO A 4 47.07 41.42 13.84
CA PRO A 4 46.53 40.11 14.24
C PRO A 4 46.46 39.07 13.08
N ASN A 5 45.68 38.00 13.31
CA ASN A 5 44.92 37.18 12.32
C ASN A 5 45.48 35.76 12.01
N GLN A 6 44.85 34.70 12.55
CA GLN A 6 44.64 33.44 11.80
C GLN A 6 43.35 32.73 12.22
N ARG A 7 42.42 32.67 11.25
CA ARG A 7 41.32 31.70 11.11
C ARG A 7 41.82 30.26 11.22
N ARG A 8 41.12 29.38 11.93
CA ARG A 8 40.88 28.01 11.44
C ARG A 8 39.45 27.56 11.75
N GLN A 9 38.73 27.37 10.66
CA GLN A 9 37.51 26.59 10.55
C GLN A 9 37.72 25.19 11.13
N ARG A 10 36.75 24.67 11.86
CA ARG A 10 36.43 23.24 11.87
C ARG A 10 34.96 23.09 11.54
N GLY A 11 34.68 23.03 10.25
CA GLY A 11 33.48 22.39 9.74
C GLY A 11 33.84 20.97 9.26
N GLY A 12 32.87 20.07 9.36
CA GLY A 12 32.65 19.04 8.37
C GLY A 12 33.17 17.63 8.69
N GLY A 13 32.25 16.68 8.60
CA GLY A 13 32.53 15.38 7.99
C GLY A 13 32.50 14.20 8.93
N VAL A 14 31.30 13.69 9.19
CA VAL A 14 31.09 12.29 9.56
C VAL A 14 31.78 11.44 8.49
N MET A 15 32.78 10.67 8.89
CA MET A 15 33.50 9.74 8.02
C MET A 15 32.50 8.67 7.58
N ALA A 16 32.01 8.81 6.35
CA ALA A 16 31.50 7.67 5.60
C ALA A 16 32.61 6.61 5.61
N GLU A 17 32.29 5.40 6.05
CA GLU A 17 33.15 4.24 5.92
C GLU A 17 33.47 4.07 4.42
N ILE A 18 34.64 4.57 4.01
CA ILE A 18 35.17 4.32 2.69
C ILE A 18 35.53 2.84 2.68
N ASP A 19 34.67 2.04 2.06
CA ASP A 19 34.95 0.65 1.76
C ASP A 19 36.33 0.58 1.11
N ALA A 20 37.28 -0.09 1.76
CA ALA A 20 38.67 -0.15 1.33
C ALA A 20 38.83 -0.72 -0.09
N ALA A 21 37.82 -1.47 -0.58
CA ALA A 21 37.75 -1.93 -1.95
C ALA A 21 37.58 -0.79 -2.97
N SER A 22 36.93 0.32 -2.57
CA SER A 22 36.64 1.48 -3.43
C SER A 22 37.87 2.37 -3.69
N ILE A 23 38.96 2.20 -2.96
CA ILE A 23 40.21 2.96 -3.13
C ILE A 23 41.09 2.33 -4.22
N LEU A 24 41.01 1.01 -4.40
CA LEU A 24 41.87 0.26 -5.32
C LEU A 24 41.34 0.22 -6.75
N PHE A 25 40.02 0.40 -6.95
CA PHE A 25 39.39 0.35 -8.27
C PHE A 25 38.37 1.49 -8.46
N PRO A 26 38.81 2.71 -8.79
CA PRO A 26 37.93 3.87 -8.99
C PRO A 26 36.87 3.69 -10.10
N ASN A 27 37.04 2.68 -10.96
CA ASN A 27 36.14 2.34 -12.05
C ASN A 27 35.14 1.21 -11.71
N ASP A 28 35.21 0.62 -10.51
CA ASP A 28 34.34 -0.49 -10.09
C ASP A 28 33.16 -0.04 -9.21
N VAL A 29 32.93 1.27 -9.12
CA VAL A 29 31.71 1.80 -8.51
C VAL A 29 30.58 1.58 -9.51
N PRO A 30 29.55 0.74 -9.22
CA PRO A 30 28.40 0.62 -10.09
C PRO A 30 27.78 2.00 -10.25
N SER A 31 27.90 2.58 -11.45
CA SER A 31 27.51 3.97 -11.72
C SER A 31 26.00 4.20 -11.67
N LYS A 32 25.24 3.14 -11.38
CA LYS A 32 23.80 3.18 -11.16
C LYS A 32 23.51 2.28 -9.95
N PRO A 33 22.67 2.72 -9.01
CA PRO A 33 22.04 1.77 -8.09
C PRO A 33 21.42 0.65 -8.95
N PRO A 34 21.50 -0.62 -8.54
CA PRO A 34 20.97 -1.72 -9.31
C PRO A 34 19.53 -1.40 -9.69
N GLN A 35 19.31 -1.07 -10.96
CA GLN A 35 17.96 -0.89 -11.47
C GLN A 35 17.26 -2.21 -11.25
N ALA A 36 16.10 -2.16 -10.58
CA ALA A 36 15.32 -3.35 -10.35
C ALA A 36 15.07 -4.02 -11.71
N PRO A 37 15.30 -5.34 -11.82
CA PRO A 37 15.18 -6.05 -13.09
C PRO A 37 13.83 -5.79 -13.77
N ASP A 38 13.80 -5.79 -15.10
CA ASP A 38 12.58 -5.47 -15.88
C ASP A 38 11.38 -6.34 -15.48
N TRP A 39 11.61 -7.61 -15.14
CA TRP A 39 10.58 -8.53 -14.65
C TRP A 39 9.95 -8.05 -13.33
N TYR A 40 10.73 -7.42 -12.45
CA TYR A 40 10.25 -6.89 -11.17
C TYR A 40 9.39 -5.64 -11.38
N GLN A 41 9.77 -4.77 -12.32
CA GLN A 41 8.95 -3.60 -12.68
C GLN A 41 7.62 -4.00 -13.31
N ALA A 42 7.63 -5.01 -14.19
CA ALA A 42 6.41 -5.56 -14.77
C ALA A 42 5.51 -6.19 -13.70
N GLN A 43 6.09 -6.94 -12.76
CA GLN A 43 5.37 -7.54 -11.64
C GLN A 43 4.72 -6.49 -10.75
N ARG A 44 5.48 -5.44 -10.39
CA ARG A 44 4.98 -4.32 -9.59
C ARG A 44 3.85 -3.57 -10.29
N SER A 45 4.03 -3.24 -11.57
CA SER A 45 3.00 -2.55 -12.36
C SER A 45 1.71 -3.37 -12.45
N ALA A 46 1.82 -4.68 -12.64
CA ALA A 46 0.66 -5.58 -12.65
C ALA A 46 -0.03 -5.67 -11.28
N ALA A 47 0.75 -5.62 -10.18
CA ALA A 47 0.20 -5.56 -8.83
C ALA A 47 -0.53 -4.22 -8.57
N GLU A 48 0.04 -3.09 -8.99
CA GLU A 48 -0.58 -1.76 -8.90
C GLU A 48 -1.91 -1.70 -9.68
N GLN A 49 -1.99 -2.33 -10.85
CA GLN A 49 -3.23 -2.42 -11.64
C GLN A 49 -4.33 -3.24 -10.95
N ARG A 50 -3.96 -4.35 -10.30
CA ARG A 50 -4.92 -5.16 -9.52
C ARG A 50 -5.38 -4.43 -8.27
N LEU A 51 -4.45 -3.81 -7.54
CA LEU A 51 -4.76 -3.02 -6.35
C LEU A 51 -5.68 -1.84 -6.70
N SER A 52 -5.47 -1.14 -7.80
CA SER A 52 -6.35 -0.03 -8.22
C SER A 52 -7.74 -0.49 -8.72
N GLY A 53 -8.05 -1.78 -8.66
CA GLY A 53 -9.36 -2.31 -9.04
C GLY A 53 -9.61 -2.36 -10.54
N THR A 54 -8.58 -2.16 -11.38
CA THR A 54 -8.70 -2.19 -12.84
C THR A 54 -8.63 -3.59 -13.44
N HIS A 55 -9.32 -4.56 -12.84
CA HIS A 55 -9.36 -5.94 -13.33
C HIS A 55 -10.09 -6.11 -14.67
N ASP A 56 -11.03 -5.20 -15.00
CA ASP A 56 -11.87 -5.28 -16.21
C ASP A 56 -11.50 -4.25 -17.30
N LYS A 57 -10.45 -3.45 -17.11
CA LYS A 57 -9.99 -2.56 -18.19
C LYS A 57 -9.04 -3.36 -19.09
N PRO A 58 -9.43 -3.72 -20.32
CA PRO A 58 -8.46 -4.27 -21.25
C PRO A 58 -7.34 -3.25 -21.38
N ASP A 59 -6.12 -3.72 -21.16
CA ASP A 59 -4.90 -2.95 -21.33
C ASP A 59 -5.01 -2.18 -22.65
N ALA A 60 -5.05 -0.84 -22.58
CA ALA A 60 -5.19 0.00 -23.76
C ALA A 60 -4.02 -0.21 -24.74
N ALA A 61 -2.88 -0.71 -24.24
CA ALA A 61 -1.78 -1.14 -25.07
C ALA A 61 -2.03 -2.49 -25.77
N ALA A 62 -2.69 -3.45 -25.10
CA ALA A 62 -3.06 -4.73 -25.70
C ALA A 62 -4.21 -4.60 -26.73
N ALA A 63 -5.16 -3.70 -26.50
CA ALA A 63 -6.26 -3.41 -27.42
C ALA A 63 -5.80 -2.77 -28.75
N ALA A 64 -4.63 -2.13 -28.75
CA ALA A 64 -4.00 -1.58 -29.95
C ALA A 64 -3.18 -2.61 -30.76
N MET A 65 -2.72 -3.69 -30.12
CA MET A 65 -1.82 -4.68 -30.76
C MET A 65 -2.55 -5.82 -31.47
N PHE A 66 -3.78 -6.16 -31.08
CA PHE A 66 -4.53 -7.27 -31.71
C PHE A 66 -6.00 -6.93 -32.02
N PRO A 67 -6.28 -6.10 -33.05
CA PRO A 67 -7.65 -5.74 -33.44
C PRO A 67 -8.47 -6.91 -34.01
N SER A 68 -7.81 -8.03 -34.36
CA SER A 68 -8.35 -9.09 -35.21
C SER A 68 -9.04 -10.23 -34.45
N GLU A 69 -8.95 -10.31 -33.13
CA GLU A 69 -9.52 -11.42 -32.35
C GLU A 69 -11.01 -11.24 -32.00
N ARG A 70 -11.64 -10.12 -32.38
CA ARG A 70 -13.08 -9.84 -32.17
C ARG A 70 -14.00 -10.32 -33.30
N LYS A 71 -13.76 -11.50 -33.90
CA LYS A 71 -14.72 -12.10 -34.83
C LYS A 71 -14.97 -13.58 -34.52
N ALA A 72 -15.57 -13.83 -33.36
CA ALA A 72 -16.47 -14.95 -33.18
C ALA A 72 -17.56 -14.53 -32.17
N ASP A 73 -18.81 -14.59 -32.64
CA ASP A 73 -20.07 -14.54 -31.88
C ASP A 73 -20.44 -13.23 -31.17
N ALA A 74 -20.75 -12.22 -31.97
CA ALA A 74 -21.65 -11.13 -31.55
C ALA A 74 -23.11 -11.62 -31.63
N ASN A 75 -23.70 -11.93 -30.48
CA ASN A 75 -25.15 -11.91 -30.30
C ASN A 75 -25.51 -10.56 -29.63
N PRO A 76 -26.41 -9.73 -30.19
CA PRO A 76 -26.70 -8.44 -29.58
C PRO A 76 -27.73 -8.61 -28.45
N PRO A 77 -27.53 -8.04 -27.25
CA PRO A 77 -28.65 -7.81 -26.36
C PRO A 77 -29.27 -6.46 -26.69
N ALA A 78 -30.54 -6.57 -27.04
CA ALA A 78 -31.51 -5.52 -27.23
C ALA A 78 -31.61 -4.56 -26.03
N GLY A 79 -31.97 -3.31 -26.36
CA GLY A 79 -32.90 -2.53 -25.56
C GLY A 79 -32.25 -1.42 -24.74
N GLU A 80 -32.63 -0.19 -25.07
CA GLU A 80 -32.63 0.98 -24.19
C GLU A 80 -33.16 0.59 -22.80
N LYS A 81 -32.26 0.30 -21.87
CA LYS A 81 -32.50 0.44 -20.45
C LYS A 81 -31.44 1.42 -19.98
N THR A 82 -31.83 2.68 -19.95
CA THR A 82 -31.21 3.74 -19.14
C THR A 82 -30.59 3.15 -17.89
N ASP A 83 -29.27 2.99 -17.94
CA ASP A 83 -28.30 3.20 -16.87
C ASP A 83 -28.79 2.90 -15.43
N VAL A 84 -29.48 1.77 -15.23
CA VAL A 84 -29.97 1.37 -13.91
C VAL A 84 -28.78 1.02 -13.01
N ALA A 85 -27.69 0.51 -13.60
CA ALA A 85 -26.42 0.35 -12.92
C ALA A 85 -25.84 1.70 -12.49
N ALA A 86 -25.68 2.68 -13.39
CA ALA A 86 -25.16 3.99 -12.98
C ALA A 86 -26.10 4.75 -12.02
N ALA A 87 -27.40 4.50 -12.06
CA ALA A 87 -28.36 5.06 -11.10
C ALA A 87 -28.31 4.37 -9.72
N LEU A 88 -28.03 3.07 -9.65
CA LEU A 88 -27.83 2.32 -8.40
C LEU A 88 -26.47 2.62 -7.74
N PHE A 89 -25.45 2.99 -8.53
CA PHE A 89 -24.12 3.39 -8.03
C PHE A 89 -23.92 4.91 -7.94
N LYS A 90 -24.97 5.72 -8.15
CA LYS A 90 -24.91 7.18 -7.92
C LYS A 90 -24.59 7.51 -6.46
N ASP A 91 -24.97 6.66 -5.51
CA ASP A 91 -24.61 6.81 -4.10
C ASP A 91 -23.10 6.57 -3.84
N ASP A 92 -22.42 5.76 -4.66
CA ASP A 92 -20.95 5.62 -4.59
C ASP A 92 -20.24 6.82 -5.23
N ALA A 93 -20.78 7.35 -6.33
CA ALA A 93 -20.29 8.59 -6.95
C ALA A 93 -20.60 9.86 -6.12
N ALA A 94 -21.55 9.78 -5.18
CA ALA A 94 -21.96 10.85 -4.28
C ALA A 94 -21.10 10.98 -3.01
N ARG A 95 -20.09 10.12 -2.79
CA ARG A 95 -19.12 10.28 -1.69
C ARG A 95 -18.10 11.41 -1.93
N LYS A 96 -18.45 12.43 -2.71
CA LYS A 96 -17.63 13.66 -2.84
C LYS A 96 -17.61 14.48 -1.55
N ASP A 97 -18.59 14.30 -0.68
CA ASP A 97 -18.67 14.97 0.63
C ASP A 97 -17.90 14.22 1.73
N VAL A 98 -17.26 13.10 1.39
CA VAL A 98 -16.45 12.34 2.33
C VAL A 98 -15.01 12.85 2.31
N ASP A 99 -14.61 13.44 3.43
CA ASP A 99 -13.26 13.95 3.64
C ASP A 99 -12.27 12.80 3.97
N PHE A 100 -11.90 12.04 2.94
CA PHE A 100 -10.89 10.99 3.02
C PHE A 100 -9.52 11.54 3.44
N GLU A 101 -9.20 12.77 3.05
CA GLU A 101 -7.95 13.43 3.44
C GLU A 101 -7.91 13.68 4.94
N ARG A 102 -9.01 14.08 5.57
CA ARG A 102 -9.07 14.19 7.04
C ARG A 102 -8.99 12.84 7.73
N VAL A 103 -9.59 11.80 7.15
CA VAL A 103 -9.60 10.46 7.75
C VAL A 103 -8.22 9.81 7.69
N VAL A 104 -7.56 9.82 6.54
CA VAL A 104 -6.21 9.25 6.37
C VAL A 104 -5.15 10.20 6.94
N GLY A 105 -5.32 11.51 6.73
CA GLY A 105 -4.43 12.55 7.23
C GLY A 105 -4.41 12.59 8.76
N GLY A 106 -5.57 12.53 9.43
CA GLY A 106 -5.60 12.51 10.89
C GLY A 106 -4.82 11.33 11.51
N GLU A 107 -4.68 10.22 10.80
CA GLU A 107 -3.89 9.06 11.23
C GLU A 107 -2.37 9.28 11.02
N LEU A 108 -1.98 9.94 9.93
CA LEU A 108 -0.58 10.16 9.54
C LEU A 108 -0.03 11.52 9.96
N ASP A 109 -0.87 12.41 10.47
CA ASP A 109 -0.52 13.77 10.87
C ASP A 109 0.53 13.76 11.97
N GLN A 110 0.44 12.85 12.95
CA GLN A 110 1.42 12.75 14.01
C GLN A 110 2.82 12.41 13.47
N VAL A 111 2.91 11.44 12.55
CA VAL A 111 4.18 11.04 11.91
C VAL A 111 4.73 12.17 11.04
N THR A 112 3.85 12.89 10.35
CA THR A 112 4.20 14.06 9.54
C THR A 112 4.71 15.20 10.41
N LEU A 113 4.06 15.47 11.53
CA LEU A 113 4.46 16.48 12.51
C LEU A 113 5.79 16.14 13.17
N ASP A 114 6.04 14.88 13.47
CA ASP A 114 7.31 14.44 14.05
C ASP A 114 8.45 14.58 13.04
N ALA A 115 8.24 14.21 11.77
CA ALA A 115 9.21 14.50 10.69
C ALA A 115 9.49 16.00 10.53
N MET A 116 8.46 16.86 10.65
CA MET A 116 8.63 18.32 10.63
C MET A 116 9.44 18.83 11.82
N LYS A 117 9.23 18.28 13.03
CA LYS A 117 9.99 18.65 14.24
C LYS A 117 11.45 18.23 14.13
N ASP A 118 11.72 17.09 13.50
CA ASP A 118 13.07 16.58 13.27
C ASP A 118 13.81 17.33 12.14
N GLY A 119 13.16 18.30 11.49
CA GLY A 119 13.74 19.09 10.39
C GLY A 119 13.75 18.36 9.04
N ASP A 120 13.13 17.18 8.96
CA ASP A 120 13.07 16.35 7.76
C ASP A 120 11.89 16.79 6.86
N SER A 121 12.08 17.95 6.23
CA SER A 121 11.07 18.55 5.34
C SER A 121 10.76 17.69 4.10
N GLU A 122 11.73 16.90 3.63
CA GLU A 122 11.56 16.00 2.48
C GLU A 122 10.64 14.85 2.87
N ARG A 123 10.89 14.20 4.02
CA ARG A 123 10.01 13.16 4.56
C ARG A 123 8.61 13.69 4.86
N ALA A 124 8.49 14.88 5.45
CA ALA A 124 7.18 15.49 5.70
C ALA A 124 6.40 15.75 4.40
N SER A 125 7.07 16.21 3.33
CA SER A 125 6.45 16.39 2.02
C SER A 125 6.06 15.07 1.37
N ALA A 126 6.92 14.05 1.46
CA ALA A 126 6.64 12.71 0.97
C ALA A 126 5.44 12.07 1.68
N LEU A 127 5.35 12.24 3.01
CA LEU A 127 4.22 11.77 3.80
C LEU A 127 2.91 12.45 3.39
N LYS A 128 2.90 13.78 3.19
CA LYS A 128 1.71 14.49 2.69
C LYS A 128 1.27 14.00 1.31
N ALA A 129 2.22 13.80 0.39
CA ALA A 129 1.93 13.27 -0.94
C ALA A 129 1.38 11.84 -0.86
N ALA A 130 1.96 11.00 0.01
CA ALA A 130 1.48 9.64 0.25
C ALA A 130 0.06 9.63 0.85
N THR A 131 -0.24 10.52 1.81
CA THR A 131 -1.58 10.69 2.38
C THR A 131 -2.61 11.05 1.31
N ALA A 132 -2.28 12.00 0.42
CA ALA A 132 -3.17 12.40 -0.66
C ALA A 132 -3.40 11.26 -1.67
N ALA A 133 -2.33 10.56 -2.06
CA ALA A 133 -2.41 9.41 -2.96
C ALA A 133 -3.24 8.27 -2.36
N LEU A 134 -3.04 7.97 -1.07
CA LEU A 134 -3.79 6.94 -0.35
C LEU A 134 -5.27 7.31 -0.18
N SER A 135 -5.56 8.59 0.06
CA SER A 135 -6.93 9.10 0.15
C SER A 135 -7.67 8.97 -1.19
N GLU A 136 -7.00 9.26 -2.30
CA GLU A 136 -7.54 9.05 -3.64
C GLU A 136 -7.71 7.57 -3.97
N ASP A 137 -6.75 6.71 -3.59
CA ASP A 137 -6.88 5.25 -3.77
C ASP A 137 -8.14 4.72 -3.08
N PHE A 138 -8.34 5.05 -1.79
CA PHE A 138 -9.54 4.64 -1.06
C PHE A 138 -10.84 5.20 -1.65
N ARG A 139 -10.82 6.46 -2.09
CA ARG A 139 -11.95 7.09 -2.79
C ARG A 139 -12.27 6.33 -4.08
N SER A 140 -11.27 6.04 -4.90
CA SER A 140 -11.40 5.34 -6.18
C SER A 140 -11.85 3.89 -6.02
N ALA A 141 -11.40 3.22 -4.96
CA ALA A 141 -11.79 1.88 -4.60
C ALA A 141 -13.22 1.82 -4.02
N GLY A 142 -13.80 2.94 -3.59
CA GLY A 142 -15.12 2.99 -2.95
C GLY A 142 -15.11 2.51 -1.49
N THR A 143 -13.95 2.53 -0.84
CA THR A 143 -13.79 2.10 0.55
C THR A 143 -14.55 3.05 1.48
N ASP A 144 -15.20 2.48 2.49
CA ASP A 144 -15.94 3.26 3.48
C ASP A 144 -14.99 3.85 4.53
N PRO A 145 -15.09 5.15 4.88
CA PRO A 145 -14.22 5.79 5.86
C PRO A 145 -14.17 5.12 7.22
N ALA A 146 -15.30 4.58 7.71
CA ALA A 146 -15.30 3.90 9.00
C ALA A 146 -14.47 2.60 8.93
N SER A 147 -14.50 1.90 7.79
CA SER A 147 -13.64 0.73 7.56
C SER A 147 -12.15 1.10 7.54
N ILE A 148 -11.80 2.28 7.01
CA ILE A 148 -10.42 2.79 6.99
C ILE A 148 -9.96 3.10 8.42
N GLN A 149 -10.77 3.83 9.19
CA GLN A 149 -10.48 4.17 10.58
C GLN A 149 -10.33 2.91 11.44
N GLU A 150 -11.21 1.93 11.29
CA GLU A 150 -11.12 0.67 12.02
C GLU A 150 -9.82 -0.08 11.70
N ALA A 151 -9.43 -0.16 10.43
CA ALA A 151 -8.18 -0.79 10.04
C ALA A 151 -6.95 -0.08 10.65
N PHE A 152 -6.89 1.25 10.60
CA PHE A 152 -5.81 2.01 11.24
C PHE A 152 -5.78 1.84 12.76
N GLN A 153 -6.95 1.83 13.41
CA GLN A 153 -7.03 1.60 14.85
C GLN A 153 -6.51 0.21 15.24
N ILE A 154 -6.84 -0.84 14.50
CA ILE A 154 -6.34 -2.19 14.76
C ILE A 154 -4.82 -2.24 14.63
N VAL A 155 -4.28 -1.68 13.54
CA VAL A 155 -2.82 -1.64 13.32
C VAL A 155 -2.14 -0.84 14.44
N ARG A 156 -2.69 0.30 14.85
CA ARG A 156 -2.15 1.10 15.94
C ARG A 156 -2.20 0.36 17.28
N GLN A 157 -3.34 -0.26 17.63
CA GLN A 157 -3.46 -1.06 18.85
C GLN A 157 -2.43 -2.19 18.90
N SER A 158 -2.15 -2.80 17.74
CA SER A 158 -1.12 -3.84 17.63
C SER A 158 0.31 -3.29 17.73
N ALA A 159 0.55 -2.08 17.23
CA ALA A 159 1.85 -1.41 17.25
C ALA A 159 2.19 -0.79 18.62
N ASP A 160 1.18 -0.30 19.34
CA ASP A 160 1.30 0.31 20.67
C ASP A 160 1.48 -0.73 21.79
N SER A 161 1.38 -2.03 21.47
CA SER A 161 1.72 -3.10 22.41
C SER A 161 3.17 -2.97 22.86
N LEU A 162 3.39 -2.77 24.16
CA LEU A 162 4.70 -2.53 24.80
C LEU A 162 5.74 -3.64 24.54
N SER A 163 5.28 -4.82 24.15
CA SER A 163 6.10 -5.93 23.69
C SER A 163 5.48 -6.55 22.44
N PRO A 164 6.28 -6.92 21.43
CA PRO A 164 5.81 -7.80 20.36
C PRO A 164 5.25 -9.10 20.95
N PRO A 165 4.16 -9.64 20.39
CA PRO A 165 3.60 -10.90 20.85
C PRO A 165 4.63 -12.02 20.72
N THR A 166 4.65 -12.96 21.68
CA THR A 166 5.51 -14.14 21.57
C THR A 166 5.03 -15.04 20.44
N ARG A 167 5.90 -15.94 19.98
CA ARG A 167 5.53 -16.89 18.94
C ARG A 167 4.33 -17.76 19.36
N GLU A 168 4.26 -18.20 20.62
CA GLU A 168 3.10 -18.97 21.10
C GLU A 168 1.81 -18.13 21.05
N GLN A 169 1.87 -16.84 21.40
CA GLN A 169 0.72 -15.94 21.33
C GLN A 169 0.26 -15.69 19.90
N ILE A 170 1.19 -15.62 18.94
CA ILE A 170 0.86 -15.50 17.52
C ILE A 170 0.17 -16.79 17.03
N GLU A 171 0.68 -17.96 17.40
CA GLU A 171 0.10 -19.26 17.01
C GLU A 171 -1.28 -19.48 17.64
N GLU A 172 -1.46 -19.14 18.91
CA GLU A 172 -2.75 -19.19 19.62
C GLU A 172 -3.75 -18.18 19.05
N GLY A 173 -3.30 -16.95 18.79
CA GLY A 173 -4.10 -15.90 18.16
C GLY A 173 -4.55 -16.30 16.75
N PHE A 174 -3.67 -16.94 15.97
CA PHE A 174 -4.00 -17.47 14.65
C PHE A 174 -5.09 -18.56 14.74
N ALA A 175 -4.91 -19.57 15.60
CA ALA A 175 -5.88 -20.65 15.74
C ALA A 175 -7.26 -20.13 16.19
N THR A 176 -7.28 -19.22 17.16
CA THR A 176 -8.50 -18.59 17.67
C THR A 176 -9.21 -17.79 16.57
N SER A 177 -8.47 -16.99 15.82
CA SER A 177 -9.03 -16.13 14.77
C SER A 177 -9.50 -16.93 13.56
N MET A 178 -8.79 -18.01 13.19
CA MET A 178 -9.26 -18.95 12.17
C MET A 178 -10.57 -19.64 12.57
N ALA A 179 -10.69 -20.05 13.83
CA ALA A 179 -11.93 -20.65 14.33
C ALA A 179 -13.09 -19.65 14.31
N GLU A 180 -12.85 -18.38 14.70
CA GLU A 180 -13.87 -17.33 14.65
C GLU A 180 -14.30 -17.01 13.20
N LEU A 181 -13.32 -16.86 12.30
CA LEU A 181 -13.59 -16.52 10.90
C LEU A 181 -14.38 -17.62 10.21
N THR A 182 -13.99 -18.88 10.39
CA THR A 182 -14.73 -20.03 9.85
C THR A 182 -16.12 -20.16 10.45
N ALA A 183 -16.29 -19.94 11.76
CA ALA A 183 -17.61 -19.91 12.41
C ALA A 183 -18.51 -18.79 11.86
N SER A 184 -17.91 -17.66 11.44
CA SER A 184 -18.62 -16.55 10.79
C SER A 184 -18.90 -16.76 9.29
N GLY A 185 -18.55 -17.93 8.73
CA GLY A 185 -18.81 -18.29 7.34
C GLY A 185 -17.75 -17.83 6.34
N VAL A 186 -16.58 -17.39 6.80
CA VAL A 186 -15.43 -17.10 5.91
C VAL A 186 -14.91 -18.42 5.34
N THR A 187 -14.77 -18.47 4.02
CA THR A 187 -14.38 -19.68 3.27
C THR A 187 -12.89 -19.67 2.92
N GLU A 188 -12.35 -20.83 2.52
CA GLU A 188 -10.97 -20.94 2.03
C GLU A 188 -10.74 -20.07 0.77
N ALA A 189 -11.76 -19.91 -0.07
CA ALA A 189 -11.72 -19.00 -1.21
C ALA A 189 -11.54 -17.54 -0.77
N ASP A 190 -12.22 -17.12 0.29
CA ASP A 190 -12.07 -15.77 0.85
C ASP A 190 -10.65 -15.52 1.37
N PHE A 191 -10.08 -16.50 2.06
CA PHE A 191 -8.67 -16.46 2.47
C PHE A 191 -7.73 -16.42 1.27
N GLY A 192 -8.02 -17.15 0.19
CA GLY A 192 -7.29 -17.09 -1.08
C GLY A 192 -7.26 -15.67 -1.66
N VAL A 193 -8.43 -15.03 -1.73
CA VAL A 193 -8.60 -13.66 -2.22
C VAL A 193 -7.83 -12.64 -1.36
N ALA A 194 -7.95 -12.71 -0.03
CA ALA A 194 -7.22 -11.82 0.87
C ALA A 194 -5.70 -12.03 0.78
N ARG A 195 -5.22 -13.28 0.72
CA ARG A 195 -3.79 -13.56 0.54
C ARG A 195 -3.25 -13.00 -0.77
N GLN A 196 -4.04 -13.06 -1.85
CA GLN A 196 -3.63 -12.50 -3.12
C GLN A 196 -3.53 -10.96 -3.06
N PHE A 197 -4.48 -10.31 -2.40
CA PHE A 197 -4.44 -8.87 -2.15
C PHE A 197 -3.22 -8.45 -1.32
N ILE A 198 -2.93 -9.14 -0.21
CA ILE A 198 -1.76 -8.87 0.63
C ILE A 198 -0.43 -9.11 -0.13
N ARG A 199 -0.36 -10.13 -1.00
CA ARG A 199 0.82 -10.36 -1.85
C ARG A 199 1.07 -9.23 -2.84
N ASP A 200 0.02 -8.68 -3.43
CA ASP A 200 0.14 -7.53 -4.32
C ASP A 200 0.56 -6.28 -3.53
N LEU A 201 0.02 -6.08 -2.31
CA LEU A 201 0.48 -5.01 -1.41
C LEU A 201 1.96 -5.14 -1.06
N GLU A 202 2.45 -6.34 -0.72
CA GLU A 202 3.88 -6.59 -0.44
C GLU A 202 4.76 -6.30 -1.67
N THR A 203 4.26 -6.55 -2.88
CA THR A 203 4.99 -6.29 -4.13
C THR A 203 5.16 -4.78 -4.35
N VAL A 204 4.14 -3.98 -4.05
CA VAL A 204 4.14 -2.52 -4.25
C VAL A 204 4.77 -1.77 -3.08
N SER A 205 4.58 -2.27 -1.87
CA SER A 205 5.08 -1.72 -0.61
C SER A 205 5.74 -2.83 0.21
N PRO A 206 7.04 -3.11 -0.02
CA PRO A 206 7.76 -4.14 0.72
C PRO A 206 7.76 -3.90 2.24
N GLY A 207 7.58 -4.98 3.00
CA GLY A 207 7.57 -4.97 4.47
C GLY A 207 6.19 -4.92 5.12
N VAL A 208 5.10 -4.92 4.33
CA VAL A 208 3.72 -4.99 4.84
C VAL A 208 3.51 -6.29 5.61
N VAL A 209 3.91 -7.43 5.04
CA VAL A 209 3.76 -8.74 5.70
C VAL A 209 4.55 -8.79 7.00
N ALA A 210 5.82 -8.37 6.95
CA ALA A 210 6.68 -8.35 8.13
C ALA A 210 6.13 -7.44 9.24
N SER A 211 5.52 -6.31 8.89
CA SER A 211 4.86 -5.42 9.86
C SER A 211 3.64 -6.08 10.51
N LEU A 212 2.77 -6.70 9.71
CA LEU A 212 1.57 -7.37 10.20
C LEU A 212 1.91 -8.56 11.11
N GLU A 213 2.94 -9.32 10.77
CA GLU A 213 3.42 -10.46 11.56
C GLU A 213 4.07 -9.99 12.87
N ARG A 214 4.94 -8.98 12.81
CA ARG A 214 5.67 -8.46 13.98
C ARG A 214 4.72 -7.98 15.08
N HIS A 215 3.59 -7.41 14.70
CA HIS A 215 2.61 -6.85 15.64
C HIS A 215 1.41 -7.77 15.86
N GLY A 216 1.32 -8.91 15.16
CA GLY A 216 0.18 -9.82 15.24
C GLY A 216 -1.12 -9.27 14.64
N ALA A 217 -1.11 -8.07 14.05
CA ALA A 217 -2.28 -7.48 13.38
C ALA A 217 -2.83 -8.38 12.27
N GLY A 218 -1.96 -9.14 11.60
CA GLY A 218 -2.37 -10.10 10.56
C GLY A 218 -3.32 -11.19 11.04
N ASN A 219 -3.41 -11.43 12.36
CA ASN A 219 -4.32 -12.39 12.95
C ASN A 219 -5.64 -11.77 13.43
N ASP A 220 -5.79 -10.44 13.48
CA ASP A 220 -7.05 -9.83 13.95
C ASP A 220 -8.20 -10.17 12.97
N PRO A 221 -9.27 -10.86 13.43
CA PRO A 221 -10.33 -11.31 12.54
C PRO A 221 -11.09 -10.14 11.89
N ARG A 222 -11.13 -8.95 12.51
CA ARG A 222 -11.71 -7.74 11.91
C ARG A 222 -10.85 -7.26 10.75
N LEU A 223 -9.52 -7.25 10.91
CA LEU A 223 -8.61 -6.86 9.83
C LEU A 223 -8.63 -7.85 8.68
N VAL A 224 -8.70 -9.16 8.97
CA VAL A 224 -8.83 -10.19 7.93
C VAL A 224 -10.14 -10.03 7.15
N ARG A 225 -11.27 -9.80 7.84
CA ARG A 225 -12.56 -9.51 7.19
C ARG A 225 -12.50 -8.24 6.34
N ALA A 226 -11.85 -7.19 6.85
CA ALA A 226 -11.65 -5.95 6.10
C ALA A 226 -10.82 -6.19 4.83
N ALA A 227 -9.74 -6.96 4.92
CA ALA A 227 -8.90 -7.32 3.77
C ALA A 227 -9.67 -8.15 2.73
N ILE A 228 -10.49 -9.11 3.16
CA ILE A 228 -11.37 -9.88 2.26
C ILE A 228 -12.34 -8.96 1.54
N LYS A 229 -13.02 -8.07 2.29
CA LYS A 229 -14.00 -7.13 1.73
C LYS A 229 -13.35 -6.17 0.74
N GLU A 230 -12.17 -5.65 1.07
CA GLU A 230 -11.40 -4.75 0.22
C GLU A 230 -10.92 -5.45 -1.05
N ALA A 231 -10.34 -6.65 -0.93
CA ALA A 231 -9.91 -7.46 -2.07
C ALA A 231 -11.07 -7.77 -3.02
N LYS A 232 -12.24 -8.18 -2.50
CA LYS A 232 -13.43 -8.41 -3.31
C LYS A 232 -13.92 -7.13 -4.00
N ARG A 233 -13.88 -5.99 -3.32
CA ARG A 233 -14.26 -4.69 -3.91
C ARG A 233 -13.35 -4.30 -5.06
N ARG A 234 -12.05 -4.59 -4.92
CA ARG A 234 -11.05 -4.40 -5.98
C ARG A 234 -11.12 -5.45 -7.07
N GLY A 235 -11.98 -6.48 -6.96
CA GLY A 235 -12.21 -7.45 -8.03
C GLY A 235 -11.37 -8.72 -7.97
N TYR A 236 -10.70 -8.99 -6.84
CA TYR A 236 -10.01 -10.26 -6.59
C TYR A 236 -11.04 -11.39 -6.46
N ARG A 237 -10.74 -12.56 -7.04
CA ARG A 237 -11.61 -13.74 -7.10
C ARG A 237 -10.84 -15.03 -6.91
#